data_AF-A0A5N7AYI8-F1
#
_entry.id   AF-A0A5N7AYI8-F1
#
_cell.length_a   1.000
_cell.length_b   1.000
_cell.length_c   1.000
_cell.angle_alpha   90.00
_cell.angle_beta   90.00
_cell.angle_gamma   90.00
#
_symmetry.space_group_name_H-M   'P 1'
#
loop_
_entity.id
_entity.type
_entity.pdbx_description
1 polymer ?
#
loop_
_entity_poly.entity_id
_entity_poly.type
_entity_poly.pdbx_seq_one_letter_code
_entity_poly.pdbx_strand_id
1 'polypeptide(L)'
;MSTTLPNAAFDPMREVWLPLDLSNSASFNATMAHAAAHLAYLHGELASPEALRYKTEAISVITKWLDDPEQALRNETLVSVVRLLMFEVRDRVENGDDCVYM
;
A
#
# COMPACT_ATOMS: atom_id res chain seq x y z
N MET A 1 -28.40 -31.71 -16.37
CA MET A 1 -27.74 -31.62 -15.07
C MET A 1 -26.87 -30.38 -15.09
N SER A 2 -27.33 -29.27 -14.51
CA SER A 2 -26.52 -28.05 -14.38
C SER A 2 -25.63 -28.21 -13.15
N THR A 3 -24.34 -28.39 -13.36
CA THR A 3 -23.33 -28.34 -12.30
C THR A 3 -23.16 -26.89 -11.88
N THR A 4 -23.83 -26.47 -10.81
CA THR A 4 -23.50 -25.23 -10.11
C THR A 4 -22.09 -25.36 -9.56
N LEU A 5 -21.14 -24.65 -10.15
CA LEU A 5 -19.81 -24.46 -9.56
C LEU A 5 -20.01 -23.94 -8.13
N PRO A 6 -19.21 -24.38 -7.14
CA PRO A 6 -19.30 -23.82 -5.81
C PRO A 6 -19.09 -22.31 -5.95
N ASN A 7 -20.00 -21.51 -5.40
CA ASN A 7 -19.76 -20.07 -5.24
C ASN A 7 -18.46 -19.96 -4.44
N ALA A 8 -17.35 -19.66 -5.12
CA ALA A 8 -16.10 -19.36 -4.45
C ALA A 8 -16.40 -18.18 -3.51
N ALA A 9 -16.16 -18.37 -2.21
CA ALA A 9 -16.36 -17.29 -1.26
C ALA A 9 -15.51 -16.10 -1.69
N PHE A 10 -16.10 -14.90 -1.62
CA PHE A 10 -15.42 -13.66 -1.95
C PHE A 10 -14.13 -13.53 -1.13
N ASP A 11 -13.00 -13.45 -1.82
CA ASP A 11 -11.69 -13.20 -1.22
C ASP A 11 -11.28 -11.74 -1.51
N PRO A 12 -11.37 -10.83 -0.53
CA PRO A 12 -11.04 -9.42 -0.76
C PRO A 12 -9.57 -9.21 -1.14
N MET A 13 -8.65 -10.08 -0.74
CA MET A 13 -7.24 -9.95 -1.13
C MET A 13 -7.06 -10.23 -2.61
N ARG A 14 -7.61 -11.33 -3.10
CA ARG A 14 -7.50 -11.74 -4.49
C ARG A 14 -8.35 -10.90 -5.43
N GLU A 15 -9.54 -10.50 -4.98
CA GLU A 15 -10.55 -9.90 -5.85
C GLU A 15 -10.60 -8.38 -5.78
N VAL A 16 -10.03 -7.75 -4.73
CA VAL A 16 -10.01 -6.28 -4.58
C VAL A 16 -8.59 -5.76 -4.44
N TRP A 17 -7.88 -6.15 -3.38
CA TRP A 17 -6.62 -5.49 -3.02
C TRP A 17 -5.49 -5.75 -4.01
N LEU A 18 -5.28 -7.02 -4.41
CA LEU A 18 -4.19 -7.37 -5.32
C LEU A 18 -4.36 -6.72 -6.72
N PRO A 19 -5.53 -6.81 -7.39
CA PRO A 19 -5.71 -6.12 -8.68
C PRO A 19 -5.56 -4.60 -8.56
N LEU A 20 -6.04 -4.00 -7.47
CA LEU A 20 -5.94 -2.58 -7.22
C LEU A 20 -4.48 -2.13 -7.03
N ASP A 21 -3.71 -2.84 -6.22
CA ASP A 21 -2.31 -2.54 -5.97
C ASP A 21 -1.45 -2.76 -7.23
N LEU A 22 -1.79 -3.73 -8.09
CA LEU A 22 -1.04 -3.99 -9.34
C LEU A 22 -1.41 -3.04 -10.49
N SER A 23 -2.61 -2.45 -10.48
CA SER A 23 -3.07 -1.54 -11.54
C SER A 23 -2.79 -0.06 -11.24
N ASN A 24 -2.43 0.28 -10.00
CA ASN A 24 -2.14 1.64 -9.59
C ASN A 24 -0.67 1.79 -9.19
N SER A 25 0.07 2.60 -9.94
CA SER A 25 1.51 2.85 -9.73
C SER A 25 1.86 3.28 -8.30
N ALA A 26 1.12 4.21 -7.70
CA ALA A 26 1.42 4.67 -6.35
C ALA A 26 1.09 3.60 -5.30
N SER A 27 -0.04 2.91 -5.44
CA SER A 27 -0.42 1.81 -4.54
C SER A 27 0.53 0.61 -4.64
N PHE A 28 1.01 0.32 -5.85
CA PHE A 28 2.05 -0.69 -6.10
C PHE A 28 3.31 -0.36 -5.32
N ASN A 29 3.83 0.87 -5.50
CA ASN A 29 5.03 1.32 -4.82
C ASN A 29 4.86 1.33 -3.29
N ALA A 30 3.72 1.77 -2.77
CA ALA A 30 3.44 1.70 -1.33
C ALA A 30 3.43 0.25 -0.81
N THR A 31 2.89 -0.70 -1.58
CA THR A 31 2.90 -2.13 -1.23
C THR A 31 4.31 -2.72 -1.28
N MET A 32 5.13 -2.32 -2.25
CA MET A 32 6.54 -2.73 -2.32
C MET A 32 7.37 -2.13 -1.18
N ALA A 33 7.08 -0.89 -0.78
CA ALA A 33 7.71 -0.28 0.40
C ALA A 33 7.41 -1.10 1.66
N HIS A 34 6.15 -1.48 1.83
CA HIS A 34 5.70 -2.35 2.92
C HIS A 34 6.42 -3.71 2.92
N ALA A 35 6.48 -4.36 1.76
CA ALA A 35 7.14 -5.66 1.63
C ALA A 35 8.65 -5.58 1.95
N ALA A 36 9.33 -4.52 1.50
CA ALA A 36 10.75 -4.31 1.74
C ALA A 36 11.05 -4.01 3.22
N ALA A 37 10.25 -3.15 3.87
CA ALA A 37 10.38 -2.86 5.30
C ALA A 37 10.17 -4.12 6.14
N HIS A 38 9.11 -4.87 5.84
CA HIS A 38 8.82 -6.12 6.53
C HIS A 38 9.93 -7.17 6.34
N LEU A 39 10.53 -7.26 5.15
CA LEU A 39 11.66 -8.16 4.90
C LEU A 39 12.91 -7.76 5.70
N ALA A 40 13.22 -6.46 5.77
CA ALA A 40 14.32 -5.94 6.59
C ALA A 40 14.09 -6.24 8.08
N TYR A 41 12.88 -6.03 8.58
CA TYR A 41 12.49 -6.41 9.95
C TYR A 41 12.72 -7.90 10.23
N LEU A 42 12.32 -8.79 9.31
CA LEU A 42 12.57 -10.24 9.44
C LEU A 42 14.06 -10.60 9.47
N HIS A 43 14.93 -9.74 8.93
CA HIS A 43 16.38 -9.87 9.00
C HIS A 43 17.01 -9.17 10.21
N GLY A 44 16.21 -8.54 11.08
CA GLY A 44 16.69 -7.78 12.24
C GLY A 44 17.28 -6.41 11.89
N GLU A 45 16.96 -5.90 10.69
CA GLU A 45 17.35 -4.56 10.26
C GLU A 45 16.29 -3.54 10.69
N LEU A 46 16.74 -2.35 11.12
CA LEU A 46 15.85 -1.26 11.57
C LEU A 46 15.33 -0.40 10.41
N ALA A 47 15.89 -0.54 9.21
CA ALA A 47 15.52 0.27 8.07
C ALA A 47 15.84 -0.46 6.76
N SER A 48 15.02 -0.22 5.74
CA SER A 48 15.23 -0.73 4.39
C SER A 48 15.43 0.43 3.40
N PRO A 49 16.61 0.55 2.76
CA PRO A 49 16.83 1.51 1.66
C PRO A 49 15.83 1.31 0.51
N GLU A 50 15.47 0.06 0.22
CA GLU A 50 14.46 -0.30 -0.78
C GLU A 50 13.08 0.20 -0.37
N ALA A 51 12.69 0.06 0.91
CA ALA A 51 11.43 0.59 1.39
C ALA A 51 11.37 2.12 1.22
N LEU A 52 12.45 2.83 1.58
CA LEU A 52 12.54 4.27 1.40
C LEU A 52 12.45 4.68 -0.09
N ARG A 53 13.11 3.92 -0.98
CA ARG A 53 13.03 4.15 -2.42
C ARG A 53 11.59 4.01 -2.93
N TYR A 54 10.93 2.91 -2.62
CA TYR A 54 9.54 2.68 -3.04
C TYR A 54 8.57 3.71 -2.44
N LYS A 55 8.75 4.09 -1.18
CA LYS A 55 8.00 5.18 -0.55
C LYS A 55 8.17 6.50 -1.31
N THR A 56 9.40 6.83 -1.69
CA THR A 56 9.71 8.05 -2.44
C THR A 56 9.02 8.05 -3.82
N GLU A 57 9.03 6.92 -4.53
CA GLU A 57 8.32 6.77 -5.80
C GLU A 57 6.80 6.92 -5.63
N ALA A 58 6.22 6.30 -4.59
CA ALA A 58 4.79 6.46 -4.29
C ALA A 58 4.41 7.93 -4.03
N ILE A 59 5.19 8.63 -3.20
CA ILE A 59 4.99 10.05 -2.89
C ILE A 59 5.12 10.91 -4.15
N SER A 60 6.11 10.64 -5.00
CA SER A 60 6.32 11.36 -6.26
C SER A 60 5.12 11.27 -7.18
N VAL A 61 4.54 10.08 -7.33
CA VAL A 61 3.34 9.87 -8.15
C VAL A 61 2.12 10.55 -7.53
N ILE A 62 1.88 10.36 -6.23
CA ILE A 62 0.76 10.98 -5.51
C ILE A 62 0.83 12.50 -5.59
N THR A 63 2.01 13.09 -5.42
CA THR A 63 2.19 14.55 -5.47
C THR A 63 1.80 15.09 -6.84
N LYS A 64 2.21 14.42 -7.93
CA LYS A 64 1.80 14.78 -9.30
C LYS A 64 0.29 14.69 -9.50
N TRP A 65 -0.36 13.68 -8.91
CA TRP A 65 -1.81 13.52 -9.00
C TRP A 65 -2.59 14.54 -8.18
N LEU A 66 -2.05 14.97 -7.04
CA LEU A 66 -2.66 15.99 -6.19
C LEU A 66 -2.51 17.41 -6.76
N ASP A 67 -1.52 17.65 -7.62
CA ASP A 67 -1.31 18.92 -8.30
C ASP A 67 -2.34 19.18 -9.43
N ASP A 68 -2.95 18.11 -9.95
CA ASP A 68 -4.04 18.19 -10.93
C ASP A 68 -5.41 18.14 -10.21
N PRO A 69 -6.23 19.21 -10.25
CA PRO A 69 -7.51 19.26 -9.55
C PRO A 69 -8.51 18.17 -9.94
N GLU A 70 -8.48 17.69 -11.19
CA GLU A 70 -9.39 16.62 -11.64
C GLU A 70 -8.89 15.26 -11.17
N GLN A 71 -7.58 15.00 -11.30
CA GLN A 71 -6.96 13.75 -10.86
C GLN A 71 -6.93 13.61 -9.34
N ALA A 72 -6.83 14.71 -8.59
CA ALA A 72 -6.79 14.73 -7.13
C ALA A 72 -8.04 14.12 -6.49
N LEU A 73 -9.20 14.28 -7.14
CA LEU A 73 -10.50 13.80 -6.64
C LEU A 73 -10.81 12.35 -7.05
N ARG A 74 -9.98 11.73 -7.89
CA ARG A 74 -10.22 10.37 -8.36
C ARG A 74 -9.92 9.33 -7.29
N ASN A 75 -10.68 8.25 -7.33
CA ASN A 75 -10.52 7.12 -6.40
C ASN A 75 -9.10 6.51 -6.46
N GLU A 76 -8.44 6.49 -7.62
CA GLU A 76 -7.07 5.97 -7.69
C GLU A 76 -6.12 6.78 -6.82
N THR A 77 -6.26 8.11 -6.81
CA THR A 77 -5.44 9.00 -5.97
C THR A 77 -5.75 8.80 -4.49
N LEU A 78 -7.04 8.78 -4.12
CA LEU A 78 -7.46 8.58 -2.73
C LEU A 78 -7.01 7.23 -2.17
N VAL A 79 -7.17 6.15 -2.93
CA VAL A 79 -6.71 4.81 -2.55
C VAL A 79 -5.21 4.79 -2.31
N SER A 80 -4.42 5.43 -3.18
CA SER A 80 -2.96 5.46 -3.02
C SER A 80 -2.52 6.24 -1.80
N VAL A 81 -3.17 7.35 -1.49
CA VAL A 81 -2.94 8.10 -0.25
C VAL A 81 -3.24 7.22 0.96
N VAL A 82 -4.38 6.54 0.98
CA VAL A 82 -4.75 5.61 2.06
C VAL A 82 -3.72 4.48 2.20
N ARG A 83 -3.28 3.90 1.08
CA ARG A 83 -2.29 2.82 1.09
C ARG A 83 -0.94 3.27 1.64
N LEU A 84 -0.49 4.47 1.28
CA LEU A 84 0.74 5.07 1.82
C LEU A 84 0.61 5.33 3.33
N LEU A 85 -0.54 5.84 3.79
CA LEU A 85 -0.78 6.06 5.23
C LEU A 85 -0.77 4.75 6.03
N MET A 86 -1.35 3.68 5.48
CA MET A 86 -1.32 2.36 6.13
C MET A 86 0.12 1.83 6.30
N PHE A 87 1.00 2.10 5.35
CA PHE A 87 2.43 1.79 5.47
C PHE A 87 3.07 2.53 6.65
N GLU A 88 2.87 3.85 6.76
CA GLU A 88 3.47 4.67 7.84
C GLU A 88 2.99 4.26 9.23
N VAL A 89 1.70 3.93 9.36
CA VAL A 89 1.14 3.47 10.65
C VAL A 89 1.80 2.17 11.07
N ARG A 90 2.07 1.27 10.13
CA ARG A 90 2.68 -0.02 10.44
C ARG A 90 4.17 0.07 10.71
N ASP A 91 4.91 0.89 9.96
CA ASP A 91 6.34 1.13 10.21
C ASP A 91 6.59 1.65 11.64
N ARG A 92 5.73 2.54 12.14
CA ARG A 92 5.80 3.02 13.54
C ARG A 92 5.53 1.92 14.57
N VAL A 93 4.57 1.05 14.30
CA VAL A 93 4.25 -0.09 15.18
C VAL A 93 5.40 -1.11 15.19
N GLU A 94 6.05 -1.35 14.06
CA GLU A 94 7.16 -2.30 13.95
C GLU A 94 8.48 -1.73 14.52
N ASN A 95 8.71 -0.41 14.44
CA ASN A 95 9.95 0.24 14.93
C ASN A 95 9.89 0.71 16.39
N GLY A 96 8.77 0.52 17.10
CA GLY A 96 8.67 0.85 18.54
C GLY A 96 8.67 2.35 18.85
N ASP A 97 8.45 3.20 17.85
CA ASP A 97 8.16 4.62 18.06
C ASP A 97 6.74 4.75 18.61
N ASP A 98 6.64 4.64 19.93
CA ASP A 98 5.58 5.10 20.81
C ASP A 98 4.21 5.32 20.15
N CYS A 99 3.32 4.35 20.36
CA CYS A 99 1.89 4.60 20.43
C CYS A 99 1.59 5.66 21.51
N VAL A 100 1.75 6.94 21.20
CA VAL A 100 1.11 8.04 21.92
C VAL A 100 -0.23 8.31 21.24
N TYR A 101 -1.27 7.90 21.95
CA TYR A 101 -2.70 8.01 21.66
C TYR A 101 -3.16 9.32 21.00
N MET A 102 -4.04 9.20 20.00
CA MET A 102 -5.44 9.68 20.06
C MET A 102 -6.31 8.94 19.06
#